data_AF-A0A1C8ZV61-F1
#
_entry.id   AF-A0A1C8ZV61-F1
#
_cell.length_a   1.000
_cell.length_b   1.000
_cell.length_c   1.000
_cell.angle_alpha   90.00
_cell.angle_beta   90.00
_cell.angle_gamma   90.00
#
_symmetry.space_group_name_H-M   'P 1'
#
loop_
_entity.id
_entity.type
_entity.pdbx_description
1 polymer ?
#
loop_
_entity_poly.entity_id
_entity_poly.type
_entity_poly.pdbx_seq_one_letter_code
_entity_poly.pdbx_strand_id
1 'polypeptide(L)'
;MRVSVVIPTFNSAKTIETALRSLKEQTVPIEVIVVYSFSTNGTAEVAEKYATVVRQKSNRLRARIIGALNATGEFVLNMDSDQFLARGGSRV
;
A
#
# COMPACT_ATOMS: atom_id res chain seq x y z
N MET A 1 4.01 3.56 18.34
CA MET A 1 4.32 4.01 16.97
C MET A 1 3.57 3.16 15.97
N ARG A 2 2.80 3.79 15.08
CA ARG A 2 2.02 3.13 14.02
C ARG A 2 2.39 3.74 12.68
N VAL A 3 2.76 2.91 11.71
CA VAL A 3 3.15 3.35 10.36
C VAL A 3 2.03 3.04 9.38
N SER A 4 1.62 4.02 8.58
CA SER A 4 0.71 3.85 7.45
C SER A 4 1.52 3.73 6.16
N VAL A 5 1.42 2.60 5.50
CA VAL A 5 2.07 2.36 4.21
C VAL A 5 1.07 2.64 3.10
N VAL A 6 1.41 3.62 2.27
CA VAL A 6 0.62 4.05 1.12
C VAL A 6 1.20 3.44 -0.14
N ILE A 7 0.39 2.63 -0.84
CA ILE A 7 0.77 1.96 -2.08
C ILE A 7 -0.09 2.47 -3.24
N PRO A 8 0.45 3.31 -4.13
CA PRO A 8 -0.22 3.64 -5.38
C PRO A 8 -0.18 2.41 -6.31
N THR A 9 -1.31 2.06 -6.93
CA THR A 9 -1.42 0.87 -7.78
C THR A 9 -2.08 1.16 -9.12
N PHE A 10 -1.45 0.65 -10.18
CA PHE A 10 -1.98 0.61 -11.54
C PHE A 10 -1.33 -0.57 -12.26
N ASN A 11 -2.13 -1.54 -12.70
CA ASN A 11 -1.66 -2.75 -13.39
C ASN A 11 -0.68 -3.63 -12.57
N SER A 12 -0.84 -3.71 -11.25
CA SER A 12 0.15 -4.33 -10.35
C SER A 12 -0.14 -5.77 -9.91
N ALA A 13 -1.11 -6.46 -10.52
CA ALA A 13 -1.59 -7.78 -10.08
C ALA A 13 -0.49 -8.85 -9.89
N LYS A 14 0.62 -8.74 -10.63
CA LYS A 14 1.75 -9.69 -10.53
C LYS A 14 2.66 -9.46 -9.32
N THR A 15 2.68 -8.26 -8.75
CA THR A 15 3.67 -7.86 -7.72
C THR A 15 3.02 -7.45 -6.41
N ILE A 16 1.79 -6.93 -6.45
CA ILE A 16 1.11 -6.34 -5.30
C ILE A 16 0.93 -7.33 -4.15
N GLU A 17 0.71 -8.62 -4.43
CA GLU A 17 0.57 -9.63 -3.38
C GLU A 17 1.86 -9.78 -2.56
N THR A 18 3.02 -9.84 -3.21
CA THR A 18 4.32 -9.94 -2.55
C THR A 18 4.59 -8.71 -1.71
N ALA A 19 4.30 -7.51 -2.24
CA ALA A 19 4.42 -6.25 -1.51
C ALA A 19 3.58 -6.28 -0.23
N LEU A 20 2.30 -6.65 -0.33
CA LEU A 20 1.36 -6.70 0.80
C LEU A 20 1.72 -7.77 1.84
N ARG A 21 2.20 -8.94 1.39
CA ARG A 21 2.70 -10.00 2.29
C ARG A 21 3.90 -9.53 3.11
N SER A 22 4.85 -8.83 2.50
CA SER A 22 6.01 -8.29 3.22
C SER A 22 5.64 -7.30 4.32
N LEU A 23 4.54 -6.55 4.15
CA LEU A 23 4.02 -5.63 5.16
C LEU A 23 3.33 -6.34 6.33
N LYS A 24 2.73 -7.51 6.09
CA LYS A 24 2.15 -8.35 7.16
C LYS A 24 3.21 -9.01 8.04
N GLU A 25 4.42 -9.18 7.53
CA GLU A 25 5.55 -9.80 8.25
C GLU A 25 6.32 -8.83 9.15
N GLN A 26 5.92 -7.56 9.19
CA GLN A 26 6.57 -6.53 10.00
C GLN A 26 6.36 -6.75 11.50
N THR A 27 7.34 -6.32 12.29
CA THR A 27 7.34 -6.49 13.75
C THR A 27 6.62 -5.37 14.49
N VAL A 28 6.10 -4.37 13.77
CA VAL A 28 5.31 -3.26 14.32
C VAL A 28 3.95 -3.22 13.62
N PRO A 29 2.91 -2.63 14.25
CA PRO A 29 1.61 -2.48 13.61
C PRO A 29 1.69 -1.61 12.35
N ILE A 30 1.30 -2.19 11.21
CA ILE A 30 1.24 -1.51 9.92
C ILE A 30 -0.22 -1.34 9.48
N GLU A 31 -0.59 -0.10 9.17
CA GLU A 31 -1.78 0.19 8.37
C GLU A 31 -1.38 0.17 6.88
N VAL A 32 -2.17 -0.49 6.04
CA VAL A 32 -1.90 -0.54 4.60
C VAL A 32 -3.05 0.10 3.84
N ILE A 33 -2.72 1.12 3.05
CA ILE A 33 -3.66 1.86 2.21
C ILE A 33 -3.21 1.72 0.77
N VAL A 34 -4.00 1.03 -0.03
CA VAL A 34 -3.79 0.88 -1.47
C VAL A 34 -4.65 1.89 -2.18
N VAL A 35 -4.06 2.77 -2.98
CA VAL A 35 -4.80 3.69 -3.84
C VAL A 35 -4.85 3.11 -5.25
N TYR A 36 -6.06 2.73 -5.66
CA TYR A 36 -6.32 1.96 -6.87
C TYR A 36 -6.92 2.83 -7.98
N SER A 37 -6.27 2.85 -9.14
CA SER A 37 -6.68 3.67 -10.30
C SER A 37 -7.40 2.88 -11.41
N PHE A 38 -8.25 1.91 -11.04
CA PHE A 38 -9.17 1.18 -11.96
C PHE A 38 -8.51 0.45 -13.14
N SER A 39 -7.49 -0.38 -12.89
CA SER A 39 -7.03 -1.35 -13.91
C SER A 39 -8.03 -2.50 -14.14
N THR A 40 -7.80 -3.32 -15.16
CA THR A 40 -8.66 -4.47 -15.51
C THR A 40 -8.04 -5.83 -15.16
N ASN A 41 -6.91 -5.86 -14.44
CA ASN A 41 -6.06 -7.04 -14.34
C ASN A 41 -6.11 -7.78 -12.99
N GLY A 42 -7.14 -7.57 -12.16
CA GLY A 42 -7.27 -8.29 -10.88
C GLY A 42 -6.52 -7.66 -9.68
N THR A 43 -5.92 -6.47 -9.86
CA THR A 43 -5.11 -5.82 -8.81
C THR A 43 -5.93 -5.50 -7.56
N ALA A 44 -7.18 -5.07 -7.71
CA ALA A 44 -8.01 -4.67 -6.57
C ALA A 44 -8.41 -5.88 -5.71
N GLU A 45 -8.77 -6.98 -6.35
CA GLU A 45 -9.20 -8.23 -5.75
C GLU A 45 -8.08 -8.87 -4.92
N VAL A 46 -6.84 -8.72 -5.36
CA VAL A 46 -5.67 -9.11 -4.57
C VAL A 46 -5.48 -8.14 -3.40
N ALA A 47 -5.54 -6.82 -3.64
CA ALA A 47 -5.28 -5.81 -2.62
C ALA A 47 -6.28 -5.84 -1.45
N GLU A 48 -7.57 -6.05 -1.73
CA GLU A 48 -8.65 -6.08 -0.72
C GLU A 48 -8.48 -7.18 0.33
N LYS A 49 -7.70 -8.22 0.03
CA LYS A 49 -7.41 -9.30 1.00
C LYS A 49 -6.45 -8.86 2.11
N TYR A 50 -5.68 -7.79 1.90
CA TYR A 50 -4.59 -7.40 2.80
C TYR A 50 -4.66 -5.95 3.29
N ALA A 51 -5.37 -5.07 2.58
CA ALA A 51 -5.31 -3.62 2.77
C ALA A 51 -6.67 -2.94 2.59
N THR A 52 -6.75 -1.70 3.08
CA THR A 52 -7.85 -0.80 2.73
C THR A 52 -7.61 -0.26 1.32
N VAL A 53 -8.60 -0.41 0.43
CA VAL A 53 -8.48 0.01 -0.97
C VAL A 53 -9.28 1.29 -1.22
N VAL A 54 -8.58 2.39 -1.47
CA VAL A 54 -9.16 3.65 -1.92
C VAL A 54 -9.21 3.67 -3.44
N ARG A 55 -10.42 3.57 -4.00
CA ARG A 55 -10.63 3.56 -5.45
C ARG A 55 -10.74 4.99 -5.98
N GLN A 56 -9.67 5.48 -6.61
CA GLN A 56 -9.65 6.81 -7.20
C GLN A 56 -8.68 6.90 -8.37
N LYS A 57 -9.21 7.30 -9.54
CA LYS A 57 -8.40 7.52 -10.74
C LYS A 57 -7.42 8.66 -10.48
N SER A 58 -6.12 8.38 -10.53
CA SER A 58 -5.08 9.34 -10.18
C SER A 58 -3.72 8.94 -10.76
N ASN A 59 -2.81 9.90 -10.89
CA ASN A 59 -1.41 9.59 -11.13
C ASN A 59 -0.72 9.18 -9.81
N ARG A 60 0.50 8.64 -9.90
CA ARG A 60 1.23 8.11 -8.74
C ARG A 60 1.43 9.13 -7.61
N LEU A 61 1.76 10.38 -7.92
CA LEU A 61 1.94 11.43 -6.92
C LEU A 61 0.63 11.77 -6.19
N ARG A 62 -0.45 11.94 -6.95
CA ARG A 62 -1.77 12.23 -6.38
C ARG A 62 -2.30 11.05 -5.57
N ALA A 63 -2.04 9.82 -6.01
CA ALA A 63 -2.37 8.61 -5.26
C ALA A 63 -1.67 8.57 -3.89
N ARG A 64 -0.39 8.95 -3.82
CA ARG A 64 0.34 9.05 -2.55
C ARG A 64 -0.29 10.08 -1.60
N ILE A 65 -0.68 11.24 -2.13
CA ILE A 65 -1.36 12.28 -1.34
C ILE A 65 -2.72 11.78 -0.84
N ILE A 66 -3.53 11.16 -1.71
CA ILE A 66 -4.83 10.57 -1.33
C ILE A 66 -4.64 9.55 -0.20
N GLY A 67 -3.66 8.64 -0.35
CA GLY A 67 -3.39 7.64 0.67
C GLY A 67 -2.94 8.25 1.99
N ALA A 68 -2.07 9.27 1.95
CA ALA A 68 -1.62 9.98 3.14
C ALA A 68 -2.78 10.71 3.86
N LEU A 69 -3.74 11.26 3.12
CA LEU A 69 -4.94 11.89 3.70
C LEU A 69 -5.90 10.88 4.36
N ASN A 70 -5.84 9.60 3.96
CA ASN A 70 -6.61 8.52 4.57
C ASN A 70 -5.81 7.79 5.67
N ALA A 71 -4.54 8.16 5.89
CA ALA A 71 -3.68 7.53 6.87
C ALA A 71 -4.04 7.96 8.29
N THR A 72 -4.01 7.00 9.21
CA THR A 72 -4.27 7.21 10.64
C THR A 72 -3.07 6.82 11.51
N GLY A 73 -1.95 6.44 10.88
CA GLY A 73 -0.66 6.23 11.52
C GLY A 73 0.06 7.55 11.82
N GLU A 74 1.01 7.46 12.74
CA GLU A 74 1.88 8.57 13.14
C GLU A 74 2.89 8.93 12.05
N PHE A 75 3.31 7.93 11.28
CA PHE A 75 4.23 8.07 10.16
C PHE A 75 3.60 7.52 8.88
N VAL A 76 3.87 8.17 7.75
CA VAL A 76 3.47 7.70 6.42
C VAL A 76 4.69 7.26 5.64
N LEU A 77 4.71 5.99 5.24
CA LEU A 77 5.69 5.43 4.31
C LEU A 77 5.05 5.27 2.94
N ASN A 78 5.65 5.89 1.92
CA ASN A 78 5.26 5.62 0.53
C ASN A 78 6.06 4.44 0.00
N MET A 79 5.36 3.38 -0.42
CA MET A 79 5.98 2.18 -1.00
C MET A 79 5.29 1.85 -2.32
N ASP A 80 6.04 1.46 -3.34
CA ASP A 80 5.46 1.10 -4.63
C ASP A 80 5.00 -0.36 -4.66
N SER A 81 4.09 -0.66 -5.58
CA SER A 81 3.42 -1.97 -5.68
C SER A 81 4.34 -3.13 -6.10
N ASP A 82 5.57 -2.82 -6.49
CA ASP A 82 6.64 -3.73 -6.93
C ASP A 82 7.83 -3.75 -5.96
N GLN A 83 7.68 -3.11 -4.79
CA GLN A 83 8.66 -3.13 -3.71
C GLN A 83 8.21 -4.07 -2.59
N PHE A 84 9.18 -4.58 -1.83
CA PHE A 84 8.93 -5.30 -0.60
C PHE A 84 9.71 -4.66 0.55
N LEU A 85 9.16 -4.74 1.76
CA LEU A 85 9.83 -4.26 2.96
C LEU A 85 10.46 -5.44 3.70
N ALA A 86 11.79 -5.44 3.82
CA ALA A 86 12.49 -6.45 4.60
C ALA A 86 11.98 -6.43 6.06
N ARG A 87 11.98 -7.60 6.71
CA ARG A 87 11.52 -7.73 8.10
C ARG A 87 12.34 -6.82 9.01
N GLY A 88 11.65 -5.96 9.78
CA GLY A 88 12.30 -4.99 10.67
C GLY A 88 12.73 -3.68 10.00
N GLY A 89 12.51 -3.53 8.69
CA GLY A 89 12.74 -2.27 7.96
C GLY A 89 11.74 -1.16 8.29
N SER A 90 10.74 -1.44 9.13
CA SER A 90 9.75 -0.50 9.66
C SER A 90 10.14 0.13 11.00
N ARG A 91 11.35 -0.16 11.52
CA ARG A 91 11.88 0.46 12.74
C ARG A 91 12.40 1.86 12.38
N VAL A 92 11.74 2.88 12.92
CA VAL A 92 12.18 4.28 12.90
C VAL A 92 12.97 4.56 14.17
#